data_AF-H0T4H7-F1
#
_entry.id   AF-H0T4H7-F1
#
_cell.length_a   1.000
_cell.length_b   1.000
_cell.length_c   1.000
_cell.angle_alpha   90.00
_cell.angle_beta   90.00
_cell.angle_gamma   90.00
#
_symmetry.space_group_name_H-M   'P 1'
#
loop_
_entity.id
_entity.type
_entity.pdbx_description
1 polymer ?
#
loop_
_entity_poly.entity_id
_entity_poly.type
_entity_poly.pdbx_seq_one_letter_code
_entity_poly.pdbx_strand_id
1 'polypeptide(L)'
;MDRTLAAEMWDRYQRGETKAFTKRLYTPAGQKAFDEVARKYRADRTFKQTVDRYITEFERLLDEVARDDRNPQALRAQLTSETGLVYTLLAHAAGRLA
;
A
#
# COMPACT_ATOMS: atom_id res chain seq x y z
N MET A 1 -8.43 8.46 -1.98
CA MET A 1 -6.98 8.63 -1.73
C MET A 1 -6.43 9.37 -2.94
N ASP A 2 -5.64 10.41 -2.72
CA ASP A 2 -5.03 11.18 -3.81
C ASP A 2 -3.77 10.47 -4.32
N ARG A 3 -3.58 10.40 -5.65
CA ARG A 3 -2.42 9.72 -6.27
C ARG A 3 -1.11 10.44 -6.01
N THR A 4 -1.14 11.77 -5.94
CA THR A 4 0.02 12.63 -5.63
C THR A 4 0.49 12.37 -4.21
N LEU A 5 -0.47 12.32 -3.28
CA LEU A 5 -0.19 12.01 -1.87
C LEU A 5 0.38 10.59 -1.73
N ALA A 6 -0.10 9.63 -2.51
CA ALA A 6 0.46 8.28 -2.53
C ALA A 6 1.95 8.28 -2.89
N ALA A 7 2.33 9.02 -3.95
CA ALA A 7 3.70 9.13 -4.40
C ALA A 7 4.62 9.73 -3.32
N GLU A 8 4.19 10.83 -2.69
CA GLU A 8 4.94 11.49 -1.61
C GLU A 8 5.18 10.56 -0.42
N MET A 9 4.20 9.74 -0.04
CA MET A 9 4.37 8.80 1.08
C MET A 9 5.34 7.67 0.75
N TRP A 10 5.31 7.16 -0.47
CA TRP A 10 6.30 6.19 -0.94
C TRP A 10 7.71 6.78 -0.95
N ASP A 11 7.88 8.04 -1.37
CA ASP A 11 9.17 8.74 -1.30
C ASP A 11 9.67 8.93 0.14
N ARG A 12 8.76 9.16 1.10
CA ARG A 12 9.09 9.24 2.54
C ARG A 12 9.47 7.86 3.10
N TYR A 13 8.68 6.84 2.78
CA TYR A 13 8.92 5.47 3.22
C TYR A 13 10.26 4.93 2.70
N GLN A 14 10.59 5.16 1.42
CA GLN A 14 11.88 4.78 0.85
C GLN A 14 13.07 5.50 1.49
N ARG A 15 12.87 6.72 2.02
CA ARG A 15 13.88 7.47 2.78
C ARG A 15 13.99 7.01 4.25
N GLY A 16 13.24 5.96 4.64
CA GLY A 16 13.26 5.41 5.99
C GLY A 16 12.51 6.26 7.02
N GLU A 17 11.68 7.21 6.58
CA GLU A 17 10.84 7.97 7.51
C GLU A 17 9.80 7.06 8.16
N THR A 18 9.83 6.99 9.49
CA THR A 18 8.76 6.36 10.27
C THR A 18 7.48 7.18 10.17
N LYS A 19 6.30 6.53 10.14
CA LYS A 19 4.99 7.20 10.05
C LYS A 19 4.76 7.86 8.69
N ALA A 20 5.35 7.29 7.64
CA ALA A 20 5.03 7.67 6.28
C ALA A 20 3.55 7.36 5.96
N PHE A 21 2.98 6.31 6.54
CA PHE A 21 1.58 5.94 6.32
C PHE A 21 0.75 6.24 7.57
N THR A 22 -0.22 7.16 7.44
CA THR A 22 -1.16 7.47 8.52
C THR A 22 -2.60 7.51 8.00
N LYS A 23 -3.57 7.26 8.89
CA LYS A 23 -5.00 7.29 8.52
C LYS A 23 -5.47 8.64 7.96
N ARG A 24 -4.81 9.74 8.34
CA ARG A 24 -5.14 11.11 7.90
C ARG A 24 -4.96 11.30 6.38
N LEU A 25 -4.28 10.38 5.72
CA LEU A 25 -4.05 10.39 4.27
C LEU A 25 -5.30 10.01 3.47
N TYR A 26 -6.27 9.35 4.10
CA TYR A 26 -7.50 8.97 3.42
C TYR A 26 -8.55 10.08 3.56
N THR A 27 -9.33 10.28 2.49
CA THR A 27 -10.59 11.03 2.57
C THR A 27 -11.50 10.41 3.65
N PRO A 28 -12.51 11.11 4.19
CA PRO A 28 -13.39 10.54 5.21
C PRO A 28 -14.00 9.18 4.82
N ALA A 29 -14.41 9.03 3.56
CA ALA A 29 -14.88 7.75 3.02
C ALA A 29 -13.77 6.67 2.99
N GLY A 30 -12.54 7.05 2.63
CA GLY A 30 -11.39 6.15 2.64
C GLY A 30 -10.96 5.72 4.05
N GLN A 31 -11.14 6.57 5.07
CA GLN A 31 -10.89 6.20 6.46
C GLN A 31 -11.86 5.11 6.93
N LYS A 32 -13.13 5.24 6.57
CA LYS A 32 -14.13 4.21 6.84
C LYS A 32 -13.79 2.89 6.15
N ALA A 33 -13.40 2.93 4.87
CA ALA A 33 -12.95 1.74 4.14
C ALA A 33 -11.72 1.10 4.79
N PHE A 34 -10.74 1.90 5.21
CA PHE A 34 -9.58 1.42 5.96
C PHE A 34 -9.99 0.69 7.24
N ASP A 35 -10.87 1.29 8.05
CA ASP A 35 -11.31 0.69 9.31
C ASP A 35 -12.08 -0.62 9.10
N GLU A 36 -12.89 -0.71 8.05
CA GLU A 36 -13.58 -1.93 7.66
C GLU A 36 -12.61 -3.04 7.22
N VAL A 37 -11.63 -2.71 6.37
CA VAL A 37 -10.59 -3.64 5.93
C VAL A 37 -9.75 -4.11 7.12
N ALA A 38 -9.31 -3.20 7.98
CA ALA A 38 -8.49 -3.52 9.15
C ALA A 38 -9.26 -4.38 10.17
N ARG A 39 -10.56 -4.10 10.37
CA ARG A 39 -11.43 -4.93 11.21
C ARG A 39 -11.58 -6.33 10.61
N LYS A 40 -11.85 -6.43 9.30
CA LYS A 40 -12.02 -7.71 8.61
C LYS A 40 -10.73 -8.53 8.60
N TYR A 41 -9.58 -7.91 8.36
CA TYR A 41 -8.27 -8.56 8.40
C TYR A 41 -7.99 -9.25 9.73
N ARG A 42 -8.41 -8.65 10.86
CA ARG A 42 -8.24 -9.25 12.19
C ARG A 42 -9.26 -10.34 12.50
N ALA A 43 -10.48 -10.22 11.99
CA ALA A 43 -11.60 -11.09 12.37
C ALA A 43 -11.81 -12.29 11.42
N ASP A 44 -11.39 -12.21 10.16
CA ASP A 44 -11.66 -13.20 9.12
C ASP A 44 -10.35 -13.80 8.59
N ARG A 45 -10.11 -15.08 8.91
CA ARG A 45 -8.89 -15.81 8.53
C ARG A 45 -8.76 -15.99 7.02
N THR A 46 -9.85 -16.20 6.31
CA THR A 46 -9.84 -16.38 4.85
C THR A 46 -9.48 -15.06 4.19
N PHE A 47 -10.12 -13.97 4.62
CA PHE A 47 -9.78 -12.64 4.14
C PHE A 47 -8.32 -12.28 4.43
N LYS A 48 -7.82 -12.58 5.63
CA LYS A 48 -6.42 -12.40 6.00
C LYS A 48 -5.48 -13.10 5.01
N GLN A 49 -5.71 -14.37 4.70
CA GLN A 49 -4.88 -15.12 3.76
C GLN A 49 -4.91 -14.52 2.35
N THR A 50 -6.08 -14.10 1.88
CA THR A 50 -6.21 -13.42 0.58
C THR A 50 -5.42 -12.12 0.54
N VAL A 51 -5.49 -11.32 1.61
CA VAL A 51 -4.74 -10.05 1.74
C VAL A 51 -3.24 -10.32 1.80
N ASP A 52 -2.79 -11.27 2.62
CA ASP A 52 -1.37 -11.63 2.75
C ASP A 52 -0.79 -12.11 1.41
N ARG A 53 -1.55 -12.92 0.66
CA ARG A 53 -1.15 -13.36 -0.68
C ARG A 53 -1.08 -12.19 -1.65
N TYR A 54 -2.10 -11.33 -1.69
CA TYR A 54 -2.11 -10.17 -2.58
C TYR A 54 -0.91 -9.26 -2.33
N ILE A 55 -0.61 -8.95 -1.07
CA ILE A 55 0.56 -8.16 -0.67
C ILE A 55 1.85 -8.81 -1.19
N THR A 56 2.01 -10.10 -0.95
CA THR A 56 3.22 -10.84 -1.36
C THR A 56 3.42 -10.84 -2.87
N GLU A 57 2.36 -11.09 -3.66
CA GLU A 57 2.46 -11.06 -5.12
C GLU A 57 2.73 -9.65 -5.65
N PHE A 58 2.17 -8.61 -5.01
CA PHE A 58 2.45 -7.24 -5.40
C PHE A 58 3.89 -6.82 -5.08
N GLU A 59 4.41 -7.21 -3.91
CA GLU A 59 5.82 -7.02 -3.53
C GLU A 59 6.77 -7.68 -4.55
N ARG A 60 6.45 -8.89 -5.02
CA ARG A 60 7.23 -9.55 -6.08
C ARG A 60 7.22 -8.78 -7.39
N LEU A 61 6.05 -8.26 -7.80
CA LEU A 61 5.93 -7.45 -9.00
C LEU A 61 6.75 -6.16 -8.87
N LEU A 62 6.75 -5.52 -7.69
CA LEU A 62 7.59 -4.35 -7.44
C LEU A 62 9.09 -4.70 -7.53
N ASP A 63 9.50 -5.84 -6.97
CA ASP A 63 10.88 -6.32 -7.04
C ASP A 63 11.31 -6.63 -8.49
N GLU A 64 10.43 -7.23 -9.29
CA GLU A 64 10.66 -7.49 -10.71
C GLU A 64 10.86 -6.18 -11.47
N VAL A 65 9.94 -5.22 -11.31
CA VAL A 65 10.02 -3.89 -11.94
C VAL A 65 11.27 -3.12 -11.49
N ALA A 66 11.67 -3.25 -10.22
CA ALA A 66 12.86 -2.59 -9.69
C ALA A 66 14.17 -3.21 -10.21
N ARG A 67 14.17 -4.50 -10.58
CA ARG A 67 15.32 -5.21 -11.16
C ARG A 67 15.47 -4.96 -12.65
N ASP A 68 14.35 -4.84 -13.37
CA ASP A 68 14.34 -4.84 -14.83
C ASP A 68 14.88 -3.54 -15.44
N ASP A 69 14.80 -2.41 -14.73
CA ASP A 69 15.52 -1.21 -15.18
C ASP A 69 15.69 -0.15 -14.10
N ARG A 70 16.78 0.62 -14.22
CA ARG A 70 17.18 1.76 -13.37
C ARG A 70 16.22 2.97 -13.48
N ASN A 71 14.93 2.73 -13.68
CA ASN A 71 13.91 3.74 -13.85
C ASN A 71 12.98 3.83 -12.62
N PRO A 72 13.33 4.65 -11.62
CA PRO A 72 12.47 4.88 -10.46
C PRO A 72 11.06 5.41 -10.83
N GLN A 73 10.85 5.91 -12.06
CA GLN A 73 9.52 6.30 -12.51
C GLN A 73 8.60 5.10 -12.78
N ALA A 74 9.11 3.97 -13.24
CA ALA A 74 8.29 2.78 -13.49
C ALA A 74 7.72 2.22 -12.18
N LEU A 75 8.57 2.14 -11.14
CA LEU A 75 8.16 1.76 -9.79
C LEU A 75 7.11 2.73 -9.23
N ARG A 76 7.33 4.05 -9.38
CA ARG A 76 6.36 5.08 -8.96
C ARG A 76 5.03 4.96 -9.71
N ALA A 77 5.05 4.69 -11.01
CA ALA A 77 3.83 4.49 -11.80
C ALA A 77 3.03 3.29 -11.30
N GLN A 78 3.71 2.20 -10.93
CA GLN A 78 3.07 1.01 -10.37
C GLN A 78 2.47 1.29 -8.99
N LEU A 79 3.19 2.00 -8.12
CA LEU A 79 2.72 2.37 -6.77
C LEU A 79 1.55 3.36 -6.78
N THR A 80 1.48 4.24 -7.77
CA THR A 80 0.40 5.24 -7.94
C THR A 80 -0.75 4.76 -8.84
N SER A 81 -0.63 3.55 -9.40
CA SER A 81 -1.71 2.88 -10.12
C SER A 81 -2.86 2.49 -9.19
N GLU A 82 -4.02 2.15 -9.75
CA GLU A 82 -5.18 1.73 -8.95
C GLU A 82 -4.87 0.50 -8.09
N THR A 83 -4.13 -0.47 -8.63
CA THR A 83 -3.68 -1.66 -7.87
C THR A 83 -2.66 -1.29 -6.80
N GLY A 84 -1.79 -0.31 -7.06
CA GLY A 84 -0.87 0.25 -6.05
C GLY A 84 -1.57 0.95 -4.89
N LEU A 85 -2.70 1.62 -5.14
CA LEU A 85 -3.54 2.21 -4.09
C LEU A 85 -4.21 1.13 -3.23
N VAL A 86 -4.73 0.06 -3.86
CA VAL A 86 -5.30 -1.09 -3.14
C VAL A 86 -4.23 -1.77 -2.30
N TYR A 87 -3.05 -2.02 -2.86
CA TYR A 87 -1.90 -2.54 -2.13
C TYR A 87 -1.56 -1.68 -0.91
N THR A 88 -1.44 -0.37 -1.08
CA THR A 88 -1.13 0.57 0.01
C THR A 88 -2.17 0.49 1.12
N LEU A 89 -3.47 0.46 0.77
CA LEU A 89 -4.56 0.32 1.73
C LEU A 89 -4.46 -1.00 2.52
N LEU A 90 -4.27 -2.12 1.82
CA LEU A 90 -4.21 -3.45 2.40
C LEU A 90 -2.98 -3.63 3.30
N ALA A 91 -1.80 -3.25 2.82
CA ALA A 91 -0.54 -3.37 3.56
C ALA A 91 -0.54 -2.49 4.82
N HIS A 92 -1.11 -1.27 4.74
CA HIS A 92 -1.29 -0.41 5.91
C HIS A 92 -2.33 -0.98 6.88
N ALA A 93 -3.46 -1.49 6.40
CA ALA A 93 -4.48 -2.12 7.25
C ALA A 93 -3.97 -3.39 7.96
N ALA A 94 -3.08 -4.14 7.31
CA ALA A 94 -2.39 -5.30 7.85
C ALA A 94 -1.25 -4.94 8.83
N GLY A 95 -0.88 -3.65 8.94
CA GLY A 95 0.21 -3.18 9.81
C GLY A 95 1.62 -3.42 9.26
N ARG A 96 1.77 -3.67 7.95
CA ARG A 96 3.07 -3.82 7.28
C ARG A 96 3.70 -2.50 6.87
N LEU A 97 2.89 -1.46 6.70
CA LEU A 97 3.34 -0.09 6.45
C LEU A 97 3.07 0.77 7.69
N ALA A 98 4.10 1.51 8.13
CA ALA A 98 4.06 2.42 9.28
C ALA A 98 4.80 3.73 8.97
#